data_AF-X0VVM8-F1
#
_entry.id   AF-X0VVM8-F1
#
_cell.length_a   1.000
_cell.length_b   1.000
_cell.length_c   1.000
_cell.angle_alpha   90.00
_cell.angle_beta   90.00
_cell.angle_gamma   90.00
#
_symmetry.space_group_name_H-M   'P 1'
#
loop_
_entity.id
_entity.type
_entity.pdbx_description
1 polymer ?
#
loop_
_entity_poly.entity_id
_entity_poly.type
_entity_poly.pdbx_seq_one_letter_code
_entity_poly.pdbx_strand_id
1 'polypeptide(L)'
;YDLGYKKVLALNTTGRDLDSLAIPHSQKFLMGMGVEGNGRDMERGAKAVRQHRQDILHLARQTFGTQVDHIMVCFGAGGGAGSGSVVELIDIAKRYARYIGLKNPSKNVGVIMTLPAAGKVGSPLVAENAYKVANELSQMARAGEISPLIIVDNDKISRMYPGMTARPLWLSINKTAAGLFHFFNRVSALGSRYTSFDRLDYLSVIESGGCLVMGRTQVDKLDDPFSISEAVKNNLEKTLFAGGLDLSTVKSCGCIV
;
A
#
# COMPACT_ATOMS: atom_id res chain seq x y z
N TYR A 1 -8.82 10.27 2.38
CA TYR A 1 -9.60 11.46 1.99
C TYR A 1 -9.11 12.73 2.69
N ASP A 2 -8.79 12.65 4.00
CA ASP A 2 -8.34 13.76 4.84
C ASP A 2 -7.00 14.37 4.38
N LEU A 3 -6.10 13.56 3.83
CA LEU A 3 -4.81 13.98 3.29
C LEU A 3 -4.87 14.62 1.89
N GLY A 4 -6.08 14.93 1.39
CA GLY A 4 -6.28 15.58 0.08
C GLY A 4 -6.42 14.64 -1.12
N TYR A 5 -6.17 13.34 -0.97
CA TYR A 5 -6.41 12.35 -2.03
C TYR A 5 -7.92 12.10 -2.20
N LYS A 6 -8.51 12.68 -3.27
CA LYS A 6 -9.95 12.59 -3.61
C LYS A 6 -10.27 11.56 -4.69
N LYS A 7 -9.26 11.09 -5.42
CA LYS A 7 -9.35 10.04 -6.44
C LYS A 7 -9.18 8.67 -5.76
N VAL A 8 -10.25 8.19 -5.13
CA VAL A 8 -10.25 6.94 -4.35
C VAL A 8 -11.42 6.08 -4.78
N LEU A 9 -11.22 4.77 -4.85
CA LEU A 9 -12.28 3.78 -4.98
C LEU A 9 -12.17 2.74 -3.87
N ALA A 10 -13.31 2.41 -3.26
CA ALA A 10 -13.43 1.32 -2.31
C ALA A 10 -14.24 0.19 -2.94
N LEU A 11 -13.64 -0.99 -3.06
CA LEU A 11 -14.26 -2.17 -3.61
C LEU A 11 -14.38 -3.20 -2.49
N ASN A 12 -15.56 -3.79 -2.31
CA ASN A 12 -15.73 -4.88 -1.35
C ASN A 12 -16.85 -5.82 -1.79
N THR A 13 -16.90 -7.03 -1.24
CA THR A 13 -17.98 -7.99 -1.45
C THR A 13 -19.12 -7.82 -0.43
N THR A 14 -18.90 -7.06 0.64
CA THR A 14 -19.85 -6.80 1.73
C THR A 14 -20.20 -5.31 1.83
N GLY A 15 -21.50 -4.99 1.85
CA GLY A 15 -21.98 -3.60 1.93
C GLY A 15 -21.65 -2.91 3.27
N ARG A 16 -21.79 -3.63 4.39
CA ARG A 16 -21.55 -3.10 5.75
C ARG A 16 -20.19 -2.41 5.92
N ASP A 17 -19.14 -3.00 5.33
CA ASP A 17 -17.79 -2.45 5.43
C ASP A 17 -17.66 -1.16 4.59
N LEU A 18 -18.28 -1.11 3.41
CA LEU A 18 -18.29 0.07 2.54
C LEU A 18 -19.07 1.23 3.17
N ASP A 19 -20.18 0.95 3.84
CA ASP A 19 -21.03 1.97 4.46
C ASP A 19 -20.27 2.73 5.55
N SER A 20 -19.38 2.06 6.27
CA SER A 20 -18.56 2.65 7.33
C SER A 20 -17.51 3.67 6.82
N LEU A 21 -17.21 3.66 5.52
CA LEU A 21 -16.17 4.54 4.94
C LEU A 21 -16.70 5.96 4.70
N ALA A 22 -15.97 6.95 5.19
CA ALA A 22 -16.23 8.38 4.95
C ALA A 22 -15.73 8.84 3.56
N ILE A 23 -16.26 8.23 2.50
CA ILE A 23 -16.05 8.62 1.09
C ILE A 23 -17.40 8.70 0.36
N PRO A 24 -17.50 9.44 -0.75
CA PRO A 24 -18.74 9.51 -1.54
C PRO A 24 -19.27 8.14 -1.94
N HIS A 25 -20.59 7.97 -1.96
CA HIS A 25 -21.21 6.71 -2.40
C HIS A 25 -20.83 6.33 -3.83
N SER A 26 -20.64 7.32 -4.72
CA SER A 26 -20.15 7.10 -6.08
C SER A 26 -18.73 6.55 -6.15
N GLN A 27 -17.98 6.52 -5.05
CA GLN A 27 -16.63 5.95 -4.96
C GLN A 27 -16.62 4.57 -4.29
N LYS A 28 -17.80 4.03 -3.95
CA LYS A 28 -17.98 2.72 -3.33
C LYS A 28 -18.58 1.76 -4.35
N PHE A 29 -17.98 0.60 -4.51
CA PHE A 29 -18.48 -0.44 -5.41
C PHE A 29 -18.63 -1.76 -4.67
N LEU A 30 -19.88 -2.22 -4.59
CA LEU A 30 -20.22 -3.50 -4.02
C LEU A 30 -20.13 -4.57 -5.12
N MET A 31 -19.11 -5.42 -5.03
CA MET A 31 -18.96 -6.60 -5.88
C MET A 31 -19.90 -7.69 -5.35
N GLY A 32 -21.18 -7.59 -5.73
CA GLY A 32 -22.22 -8.50 -5.27
C GLY A 32 -21.88 -9.94 -5.63
N MET A 33 -21.53 -10.74 -4.63
CA MET A 33 -21.37 -12.18 -4.80
C MET A 33 -22.58 -12.85 -4.16
N GLY A 34 -23.26 -13.73 -4.92
CA GLY A 34 -24.34 -14.56 -4.37
C GLY A 34 -23.94 -15.22 -3.04
N VAL A 35 -24.94 -15.53 -2.21
CA VAL A 35 -24.80 -15.80 -0.76
C VAL A 35 -23.89 -17.00 -0.42
N GLU A 36 -23.51 -17.84 -1.37
CA GLU A 36 -22.79 -19.08 -1.12
C GLU A 36 -21.27 -18.93 -1.09
N GLY A 37 -20.64 -19.46 -0.03
CA GLY A 37 -19.19 -19.66 0.09
C GLY A 37 -18.57 -19.09 1.36
N ASN A 38 -17.42 -19.65 1.76
CA ASN A 38 -16.63 -19.19 2.91
C ASN A 38 -15.96 -17.84 2.58
N GLY A 39 -16.00 -16.87 3.50
CA GLY A 39 -15.37 -15.54 3.33
C GLY A 39 -13.84 -15.54 3.20
N ARG A 40 -13.20 -16.72 3.21
CA ARG A 40 -11.76 -16.94 3.08
C ARG A 40 -11.33 -17.62 1.77
N ASP A 41 -12.26 -17.81 0.84
CA ASP A 41 -11.97 -18.31 -0.51
C ASP A 41 -11.41 -17.20 -1.39
N MET A 42 -10.15 -17.35 -1.82
CA MET A 42 -9.47 -16.40 -2.72
C MET A 42 -10.01 -16.45 -4.15
N GLU A 43 -10.40 -17.63 -4.65
CA GLU A 43 -10.91 -17.77 -6.01
C GLU A 43 -12.24 -17.03 -6.17
N ARG A 44 -13.05 -17.01 -5.11
CA ARG A 44 -14.26 -16.20 -5.05
C ARG A 44 -13.96 -14.71 -5.19
N GLY A 45 -12.94 -14.19 -4.51
CA GLY A 45 -12.49 -12.80 -4.65
C GLY A 45 -12.07 -12.48 -6.09
N ALA A 46 -11.22 -13.33 -6.67
CA ALA A 46 -10.76 -13.19 -8.06
C ALA A 46 -11.94 -13.20 -9.05
N LYS A 47 -12.90 -14.11 -8.87
CA LYS A 47 -14.10 -14.22 -9.70
C LYS A 47 -14.97 -12.96 -9.61
N ALA A 48 -15.14 -12.40 -8.42
CA ALA A 48 -15.92 -11.18 -8.20
C ALA A 48 -15.36 -10.00 -9.02
N VAL A 49 -14.04 -9.78 -8.95
CA VAL A 49 -13.39 -8.71 -9.72
C VAL A 49 -13.47 -8.98 -11.22
N ARG A 50 -13.28 -10.24 -11.65
CA ARG A 50 -13.37 -10.59 -13.08
C ARG A 50 -14.76 -10.34 -13.65
N GLN A 51 -15.81 -10.67 -12.91
CA GLN A 51 -17.20 -10.43 -13.33
C GLN A 51 -17.51 -8.94 -13.47
N HIS A 52 -16.99 -8.12 -12.56
CA HIS A 52 -17.21 -6.67 -12.53
C HIS A 52 -16.07 -5.86 -13.16
N ARG A 53 -15.19 -6.49 -13.93
CA ARG A 53 -13.96 -5.85 -14.43
C ARG A 53 -14.24 -4.56 -15.20
N GLN A 54 -15.25 -4.59 -16.07
CA GLN A 54 -15.63 -3.43 -16.89
C GLN A 54 -16.27 -2.33 -16.05
N ASP A 55 -17.11 -2.70 -15.07
CA ASP A 55 -17.75 -1.75 -14.16
C ASP A 55 -16.71 -1.02 -13.31
N ILE A 56 -15.75 -1.76 -12.74
CA ILE A 56 -14.64 -1.20 -11.95
C ILE A 56 -13.79 -0.27 -12.81
N LEU A 57 -13.46 -0.67 -14.04
CA LEU A 57 -12.69 0.17 -14.96
C LEU A 57 -13.45 1.43 -15.35
N HIS A 58 -14.76 1.33 -15.61
CA HIS A 58 -15.63 2.47 -15.90
C HIS A 58 -15.66 3.44 -14.72
N LEU A 59 -15.84 2.92 -13.51
CA LEU A 59 -15.87 3.70 -12.29
C LEU A 59 -14.52 4.39 -12.01
N ALA A 60 -13.40 3.71 -12.26
CA ALA A 60 -12.06 4.28 -12.17
C ALA A 60 -11.90 5.46 -13.12
N ARG A 61 -12.38 5.33 -14.37
CA ARG A 61 -12.33 6.42 -15.36
C ARG A 61 -13.15 7.64 -14.92
N GLN A 62 -14.37 7.42 -14.41
CA GLN A 62 -15.23 8.49 -13.92
C GLN A 62 -14.63 9.20 -12.69
N THR A 63 -14.04 8.43 -11.77
CA THR A 63 -13.59 8.94 -10.48
C THR A 63 -12.20 9.56 -10.56
N PHE A 64 -11.28 8.96 -11.31
CA PHE A 64 -9.88 9.35 -11.33
C PHE A 64 -9.54 10.34 -12.47
N GLY A 65 -10.33 10.34 -13.55
CA GLY A 65 -10.09 11.19 -14.72
C GLY A 65 -8.83 10.77 -15.48
N THR A 66 -8.01 11.73 -15.91
CA THR A 66 -6.77 11.48 -16.66
C THR A 66 -5.50 11.95 -15.93
N GLN A 67 -5.63 12.85 -14.96
CA GLN A 67 -4.50 13.40 -14.21
C GLN A 67 -4.09 12.46 -13.06
N VAL A 68 -3.47 11.34 -13.39
CA VAL A 68 -2.95 10.37 -12.43
C VAL A 68 -1.55 9.96 -12.83
N ASP A 69 -0.59 10.14 -11.93
CA ASP A 69 0.80 9.73 -12.16
C ASP A 69 1.09 8.31 -11.63
N HIS A 70 0.38 7.93 -10.57
CA HIS A 70 0.63 6.68 -9.86
C HIS A 70 -0.64 6.16 -9.18
N ILE A 71 -0.82 4.84 -9.17
CA ILE A 71 -2.00 4.16 -8.64
C ILE A 71 -1.54 3.17 -7.56
N MET A 72 -2.12 3.26 -6.37
CA MET A 72 -1.84 2.32 -5.28
C MET A 72 -3.03 1.39 -5.06
N VAL A 73 -2.82 0.09 -5.19
CA VAL A 73 -3.80 -0.93 -4.81
C VAL A 73 -3.58 -1.31 -3.34
N CYS A 74 -4.57 -1.05 -2.48
CA CYS A 74 -4.45 -1.27 -1.03
C CYS A 74 -5.33 -2.44 -0.59
N PHE A 75 -4.77 -3.41 0.14
CA PHE A 75 -5.54 -4.54 0.68
C PHE A 75 -4.91 -5.15 1.93
N GLY A 76 -5.72 -5.93 2.68
CA GLY A 76 -5.23 -6.75 3.79
C GLY A 76 -5.02 -8.20 3.35
N ALA A 77 -3.82 -8.73 3.57
CA ALA A 77 -3.49 -10.12 3.28
C ALA A 77 -4.17 -11.08 4.27
N GLY A 78 -4.57 -12.26 3.76
CA GLY A 78 -5.18 -13.34 4.53
C GLY A 78 -6.71 -13.44 4.41
N GLY A 79 -7.40 -12.35 4.07
CA GLY A 79 -8.83 -12.39 3.74
C GLY A 79 -9.08 -13.02 2.37
N GLY A 80 -10.23 -13.64 2.15
CA GLY A 80 -10.57 -14.26 0.85
C GLY A 80 -10.77 -13.22 -0.26
N ALA A 81 -11.61 -12.22 0.01
CA ALA A 81 -11.91 -11.16 -0.96
C ALA A 81 -10.66 -10.35 -1.32
N GLY A 82 -9.98 -9.74 -0.33
CA GLY A 82 -8.81 -8.89 -0.57
C GLY A 82 -7.65 -9.62 -1.23
N SER A 83 -7.22 -10.77 -0.67
CA SER A 83 -6.08 -11.52 -1.19
C SER A 83 -6.36 -12.11 -2.57
N GLY A 84 -7.59 -12.61 -2.80
CA GLY A 84 -7.97 -13.18 -4.09
C GLY A 84 -8.17 -12.15 -5.20
N SER A 85 -8.51 -10.91 -4.84
CA SER A 85 -8.83 -9.86 -5.81
C SER A 85 -7.60 -9.10 -6.31
N VAL A 86 -6.49 -9.10 -5.58
CA VAL A 86 -5.42 -8.11 -5.78
C VAL A 86 -4.77 -8.18 -7.16
N VAL A 87 -4.50 -9.38 -7.68
CA VAL A 87 -3.86 -9.57 -9.00
C VAL A 87 -4.74 -9.02 -10.11
N GLU A 88 -6.04 -9.30 -10.03
CA GLU A 88 -7.04 -8.80 -10.97
C GLU A 88 -7.20 -7.28 -10.88
N LEU A 89 -7.15 -6.71 -9.67
CA LEU A 89 -7.18 -5.26 -9.46
C LEU A 89 -5.93 -4.56 -10.00
N ILE A 90 -4.75 -5.19 -9.87
CA ILE A 90 -3.51 -4.70 -10.49
C ILE A 90 -3.66 -4.68 -12.01
N ASP A 91 -4.21 -5.72 -12.64
CA ASP A 91 -4.45 -5.71 -14.09
C ASP A 91 -5.43 -4.59 -14.50
N ILE A 92 -6.51 -4.39 -13.75
CA ILE A 92 -7.45 -3.28 -13.99
C ILE A 92 -6.76 -1.92 -13.85
N ALA A 93 -5.96 -1.72 -12.80
CA ALA A 93 -5.20 -0.49 -12.59
C ALA A 93 -4.22 -0.24 -13.75
N LYS A 94 -3.52 -1.28 -14.23
CA LYS A 94 -2.63 -1.19 -15.40
C LYS A 94 -3.39 -0.88 -16.68
N ARG A 95 -4.58 -1.44 -16.89
CA ARG A 95 -5.46 -1.10 -18.03
C ARG A 95 -5.88 0.36 -17.99
N TYR A 96 -6.30 0.84 -16.82
CA TYR A 96 -6.64 2.25 -16.62
C TYR A 96 -5.41 3.16 -16.87
N ALA A 97 -4.23 2.81 -16.35
CA ALA A 97 -2.98 3.52 -16.58
C ALA A 97 -2.65 3.64 -18.08
N ARG A 98 -2.77 2.55 -18.84
CA ARG A 98 -2.62 2.57 -20.31
C ARG A 98 -3.65 3.48 -20.96
N TYR A 99 -4.91 3.40 -20.54
CA TYR A 99 -5.99 4.19 -21.09
C TYR A 99 -5.75 5.70 -20.96
N ILE A 100 -5.18 6.16 -19.84
CA ILE A 100 -4.88 7.57 -19.62
C ILE A 100 -3.51 8.01 -20.19
N GLY A 101 -2.78 7.11 -20.86
CA GLY A 101 -1.53 7.43 -21.56
C GLY A 101 -0.24 7.24 -20.75
N LEU A 102 -0.27 6.54 -19.61
CA LEU A 102 0.96 6.22 -18.87
C LEU A 102 1.78 5.18 -19.64
N LYS A 103 3.04 5.54 -19.95
CA LYS A 103 3.93 4.76 -20.83
C LYS A 103 4.35 3.42 -20.22
N ASN A 104 4.49 3.35 -18.89
CA ASN A 104 4.95 2.15 -18.21
C ASN A 104 4.07 1.79 -17.00
N PRO A 105 2.88 1.20 -17.22
CA PRO A 105 1.94 0.86 -16.16
C PRO A 105 2.55 0.04 -15.01
N SER A 106 3.54 -0.80 -15.28
CA SER A 106 4.22 -1.60 -14.25
C SER A 106 5.02 -0.75 -13.25
N LYS A 107 5.49 0.42 -13.68
CA LYS A 107 6.14 1.41 -12.81
C LYS A 107 5.14 2.34 -12.11
N ASN A 108 3.96 2.53 -12.68
CA ASN A 108 2.95 3.46 -12.17
C ASN A 108 1.86 2.79 -11.31
N VAL A 109 1.93 1.46 -11.13
CA VAL A 109 0.97 0.71 -10.31
C VAL A 109 1.71 0.01 -9.18
N GLY A 110 1.51 0.52 -7.97
CA GLY A 110 2.06 -0.01 -6.73
C GLY A 110 1.01 -0.69 -5.87
N VAL A 111 1.47 -1.33 -4.80
CA VAL A 111 0.64 -2.09 -3.87
C VAL A 111 1.00 -1.73 -2.44
N ILE A 112 -0.02 -1.51 -1.60
CA ILE A 112 0.13 -1.44 -0.14
C ILE A 112 -0.60 -2.64 0.43
N MET A 113 0.14 -3.55 1.05
CA MET A 113 -0.42 -4.74 1.69
C MET A 113 -0.16 -4.74 3.18
N THR A 114 -1.10 -5.27 3.97
CA THR A 114 -0.88 -5.54 5.39
C THR A 114 -0.80 -7.04 5.64
N LEU A 115 0.27 -7.51 6.30
CA LEU A 115 0.35 -8.89 6.80
C LEU A 115 -0.48 -9.05 8.09
N PRO A 116 -1.15 -10.19 8.33
CA PRO A 116 -1.90 -10.41 9.56
C PRO A 116 -0.97 -10.59 10.76
N ALA A 117 -1.44 -10.22 11.96
CA ALA A 117 -0.71 -10.51 13.21
C ALA A 117 -0.88 -11.98 13.61
N ALA A 118 0.18 -12.66 14.06
CA ALA A 118 0.15 -14.11 14.34
C ALA A 118 -0.94 -14.48 15.36
N GLY A 119 -1.08 -13.70 16.44
CA GLY A 119 -2.13 -13.89 17.45
C GLY A 119 -3.56 -13.57 16.99
N LYS A 120 -3.75 -13.05 15.77
CA LYS A 120 -5.06 -12.74 15.15
C LYS A 120 -5.37 -13.63 13.95
N VAL A 121 -4.48 -14.57 13.61
CA VAL A 121 -4.74 -15.62 12.63
C VAL A 121 -5.72 -16.61 13.26
N GLY A 122 -7.02 -16.30 13.15
CA GLY A 122 -8.10 -17.16 13.67
C GLY A 122 -8.31 -18.46 12.87
N SER A 123 -7.43 -18.77 11.91
CA SER A 123 -7.45 -20.00 11.12
C SER A 123 -6.16 -20.15 10.29
N PRO A 124 -5.61 -21.38 10.16
CA PRO A 124 -4.47 -21.66 9.28
C PRO A 124 -4.64 -21.12 7.85
N LEU A 125 -5.87 -21.13 7.34
CA LEU A 125 -6.20 -20.63 6.00
C LEU A 125 -5.85 -19.14 5.81
N VAL A 126 -5.96 -18.32 6.86
CA VAL A 126 -5.61 -16.89 6.79
C VAL A 126 -4.10 -16.72 6.62
N ALA A 127 -3.30 -17.51 7.33
CA ALA A 127 -1.84 -17.50 7.18
C ALA A 127 -1.42 -18.02 5.80
N GLU A 128 -2.05 -19.10 5.32
CA GLU A 128 -1.77 -19.66 3.99
C GLU A 128 -2.10 -18.66 2.88
N ASN A 129 -3.27 -18.03 2.93
CA ASN A 129 -3.66 -16.98 1.98
C ASN A 129 -2.69 -15.80 2.02
N ALA A 130 -2.30 -15.35 3.22
CA ALA A 130 -1.36 -14.25 3.38
C ALA A 130 0.02 -14.60 2.82
N TYR A 131 0.51 -15.82 3.04
CA TYR A 131 1.78 -16.30 2.50
C TYR A 131 1.74 -16.36 0.96
N LYS A 132 0.69 -16.97 0.39
CA LYS A 132 0.52 -17.10 -1.07
C LYS A 132 0.56 -15.72 -1.75
N VAL A 133 -0.27 -14.79 -1.30
CA VAL A 133 -0.36 -13.46 -1.90
C VAL A 133 0.91 -12.62 -1.65
N ALA A 134 1.53 -12.73 -0.48
CA ALA A 134 2.79 -12.03 -0.18
C ALA A 134 3.92 -12.52 -1.08
N ASN A 135 4.04 -13.83 -1.29
CA ASN A 135 5.04 -14.41 -2.18
C ASN A 135 4.81 -13.99 -3.64
N GLU A 136 3.57 -14.07 -4.13
CA GLU A 136 3.21 -13.66 -5.49
C GLU A 136 3.53 -12.18 -5.73
N LEU A 137 3.09 -11.28 -4.85
CA LEU A 137 3.37 -9.85 -4.98
C LEU A 137 4.86 -9.52 -4.85
N SER A 138 5.60 -10.24 -3.99
CA SER A 138 7.04 -10.07 -3.87
C SER A 138 7.76 -10.46 -5.17
N GLN A 139 7.31 -11.53 -5.84
CA GLN A 139 7.83 -11.93 -7.14
C GLN A 139 7.50 -10.89 -8.22
N MET A 140 6.26 -10.42 -8.28
CA MET A 140 5.85 -9.35 -9.21
C MET A 140 6.68 -8.06 -8.99
N ALA A 141 6.89 -7.66 -7.73
CA ALA A 141 7.69 -6.49 -7.40
C ALA A 141 9.16 -6.68 -7.79
N ARG A 142 9.73 -7.85 -7.53
CA ARG A 142 11.11 -8.20 -7.92
C ARG A 142 11.29 -8.19 -9.44
N ALA A 143 10.31 -8.69 -10.18
CA ALA A 143 10.26 -8.69 -11.64
C ALA A 143 9.99 -7.30 -12.25
N GLY A 144 9.69 -6.28 -11.42
CA GLY A 144 9.35 -4.94 -11.89
C GLY A 144 7.98 -4.85 -12.56
N GLU A 145 7.09 -5.80 -12.28
CA GLU A 145 5.71 -5.79 -12.77
C GLU A 145 4.81 -4.86 -11.95
N ILE A 146 5.18 -4.57 -10.71
CA ILE A 146 4.55 -3.54 -9.87
C ILE A 146 5.63 -2.70 -9.21
N SER A 147 5.32 -1.46 -8.90
CA SER A 147 6.21 -0.56 -8.18
C SER A 147 5.41 0.54 -7.50
N PRO A 148 5.62 0.81 -6.20
CA PRO A 148 6.37 0.01 -5.24
C PRO A 148 5.48 -1.07 -4.59
N LEU A 149 6.08 -2.08 -3.98
CA LEU A 149 5.40 -2.92 -2.99
C LEU A 149 5.71 -2.41 -1.58
N ILE A 150 4.68 -1.97 -0.85
CA ILE A 150 4.79 -1.54 0.55
C ILE A 150 4.11 -2.59 1.42
N ILE A 151 4.85 -3.15 2.38
CA ILE A 151 4.34 -4.19 3.28
C ILE A 151 4.29 -3.65 4.69
N VAL A 152 3.11 -3.63 5.29
CA VAL A 152 2.87 -3.27 6.69
C VAL A 152 2.72 -4.55 7.51
N ASP A 153 3.56 -4.74 8.52
CA ASP A 153 3.57 -5.95 9.33
C ASP A 153 2.79 -5.75 10.63
N ASN A 154 1.54 -6.24 10.66
CA ASN A 154 0.69 -6.09 11.84
C ASN A 154 1.20 -6.87 13.06
N ASP A 155 1.99 -7.93 12.87
CA ASP A 155 2.60 -8.68 13.97
C ASP A 155 3.71 -7.86 14.63
N LYS A 156 4.62 -7.30 13.82
CA LYS A 156 5.66 -6.36 14.28
C LYS A 156 5.04 -5.19 15.02
N ILE A 157 4.00 -4.59 14.45
CA ILE A 157 3.26 -3.47 15.06
C ILE A 157 2.66 -3.88 16.41
N SER A 158 2.03 -5.05 16.49
CA SER A 158 1.43 -5.52 17.74
C SER A 158 2.48 -5.70 18.83
N ARG A 159 3.70 -6.15 18.46
CA ARG A 159 4.85 -6.26 19.38
C ARG A 159 5.43 -4.91 19.79
N MET A 160 5.39 -3.91 18.90
CA MET A 160 5.83 -2.54 19.21
C MET A 160 4.87 -1.80 20.16
N TYR A 161 3.57 -2.15 20.15
CA TYR A 161 2.53 -1.47 20.93
C TYR A 161 1.67 -2.45 21.77
N PRO A 162 2.26 -3.22 22.70
CA PRO A 162 1.56 -4.30 23.41
C PRO A 162 0.41 -3.84 24.33
N GLY A 163 0.35 -2.55 24.70
CA GLY A 163 -0.64 -1.99 25.63
C GLY A 163 -1.81 -1.24 25.01
N MET A 164 -1.88 -1.10 23.68
CA MET A 164 -2.98 -0.37 23.02
C MET A 164 -4.15 -1.29 22.67
N THR A 165 -5.37 -0.81 22.90
CA THR A 165 -6.58 -1.50 22.42
C THR A 165 -6.64 -1.48 20.89
N ALA A 166 -7.21 -2.53 20.29
CA ALA A 166 -7.09 -2.78 18.85
C ALA A 166 -7.61 -1.63 17.97
N ARG A 167 -8.76 -1.04 18.31
CA ARG A 167 -9.40 0.00 17.48
C ARG A 167 -8.57 1.29 17.36
N PRO A 168 -8.15 1.96 18.46
CA PRO A 168 -7.32 3.16 18.36
C PRO A 168 -5.94 2.86 17.76
N LEU A 169 -5.37 1.68 18.04
CA LEU A 169 -4.10 1.26 17.45
C LEU A 169 -4.18 1.28 15.92
N TRP A 170 -5.11 0.54 15.33
CA TRP A 170 -5.18 0.44 13.87
C TRP A 170 -5.52 1.76 13.18
N LEU A 171 -6.34 2.61 13.81
CA LEU A 171 -6.58 3.96 13.30
C LEU A 171 -5.30 4.79 13.28
N SER A 172 -4.50 4.72 14.34
CA SER A 172 -3.22 5.42 14.45
C SER A 172 -2.22 4.91 13.41
N ILE A 173 -2.08 3.59 13.26
CA ILE A 173 -1.17 2.97 12.30
C ILE A 173 -1.52 3.33 10.86
N ASN A 174 -2.81 3.28 10.49
CA ASN A 174 -3.26 3.67 9.16
C ASN A 174 -2.92 5.14 8.87
N LYS A 175 -3.10 6.02 9.87
CA LYS A 175 -2.70 7.44 9.76
C LYS A 175 -1.18 7.59 9.61
N THR A 176 -0.38 6.84 10.36
CA THR A 176 1.09 6.93 10.26
C THR A 176 1.59 6.42 8.90
N ALA A 177 1.11 5.27 8.43
CA ALA A 177 1.51 4.72 7.13
C ALA A 177 1.12 5.65 5.97
N ALA A 178 -0.13 6.12 5.94
CA ALA A 178 -0.58 7.08 4.94
C ALA A 178 0.13 8.44 5.07
N GLY A 179 0.42 8.86 6.31
CA GLY A 179 1.13 10.09 6.63
C GLY A 179 2.57 10.09 6.14
N LEU A 180 3.30 8.98 6.25
CA LEU A 180 4.66 8.85 5.70
C LEU A 180 4.64 8.97 4.17
N PHE A 181 3.74 8.25 3.51
CA PHE A 181 3.59 8.33 2.05
C PHE A 181 3.26 9.76 1.61
N HIS A 182 2.30 10.39 2.29
CA HIS A 182 1.91 11.79 2.02
C HIS A 182 3.04 12.78 2.29
N PHE A 183 3.81 12.59 3.36
CA PHE A 183 4.92 13.47 3.73
C PHE A 183 5.96 13.53 2.60
N PHE A 184 6.47 12.39 2.14
CA PHE A 184 7.44 12.36 1.05
C PHE A 184 6.88 12.96 -0.25
N ASN A 185 5.63 12.66 -0.59
CA ASN A 185 4.96 13.24 -1.76
C ASN A 185 4.79 14.77 -1.68
N ARG A 186 4.62 15.31 -0.47
CA ARG A 186 4.48 16.76 -0.28
C ARG A 186 5.83 17.46 -0.27
N VAL A 187 6.81 16.91 0.43
CA VAL A 187 8.13 17.54 0.58
C VAL A 187 8.88 17.54 -0.75
N SER A 188 8.73 16.50 -1.58
CA SER A 188 9.32 16.48 -2.93
C SER A 188 8.78 17.56 -3.88
N ALA A 189 7.65 18.18 -3.54
CA ALA A 189 7.10 19.31 -4.28
C ALA A 189 7.53 20.68 -3.72
N LEU A 190 8.26 20.71 -2.61
CA LEU A 190 8.76 21.96 -2.01
C LEU A 190 10.16 22.26 -2.54
N GLY A 191 10.38 23.51 -2.94
CA GLY A 191 11.73 23.99 -3.27
C GLY A 191 12.57 24.15 -2.01
N SER A 192 13.83 23.72 -2.06
CA SER A 192 14.82 23.95 -1.02
C SER A 192 16.07 24.57 -1.64
N ARG A 193 16.76 25.42 -0.87
CA ARG A 193 18.04 26.04 -1.28
C ARG A 193 19.24 25.12 -1.08
N TYR A 194 19.07 24.03 -0.31
CA TYR A 194 20.17 23.22 0.21
C TYR A 194 20.04 21.74 -0.15
N THR A 195 18.83 21.26 -0.42
CA THR A 195 18.53 19.86 -0.74
C THR A 195 17.65 19.80 -1.98
N SER A 196 17.97 18.91 -2.91
CA SER A 196 17.32 18.87 -4.22
C SER A 196 16.29 17.76 -4.37
N PHE A 197 15.90 17.06 -3.29
CA PHE A 197 14.98 15.93 -3.38
C PHE A 197 13.62 16.39 -3.93
N ASP A 198 13.47 16.27 -5.25
CA ASP A 198 12.37 16.84 -6.00
C ASP A 198 11.37 15.76 -6.44
N ARG A 199 10.39 16.17 -7.25
CA ARG A 199 9.37 15.26 -7.77
C ARG A 199 9.97 14.12 -8.59
N LEU A 200 11.00 14.38 -9.40
CA LEU A 200 11.62 13.37 -10.24
C LEU A 200 12.43 12.38 -9.40
N ASP A 201 13.12 12.86 -8.37
CA ASP A 201 13.81 12.00 -7.41
C ASP A 201 12.82 11.09 -6.69
N TYR A 202 11.70 11.64 -6.21
CA TYR A 202 10.66 10.85 -5.56
C TYR A 202 10.04 9.80 -6.49
N LEU A 203 9.75 10.16 -7.74
CA LEU A 203 9.28 9.20 -8.75
C LEU A 203 10.34 8.14 -9.02
N SER A 204 11.63 8.48 -9.10
CA SER A 204 12.69 7.50 -9.34
C SER A 204 12.77 6.42 -8.24
N VAL A 205 12.48 6.79 -6.99
CA VAL A 205 12.40 5.86 -5.85
C VAL A 205 11.13 5.01 -5.92
N ILE A 206 9.99 5.62 -6.18
CA ILE A 206 8.69 4.92 -6.24
C ILE A 206 8.60 3.98 -7.45
N GLU A 207 9.27 4.30 -8.55
CA GLU A 207 9.25 3.55 -9.81
C GLU A 207 10.43 2.56 -9.97
N SER A 208 11.26 2.38 -8.93
CA SER A 208 12.45 1.51 -8.99
C SER A 208 12.15 0.01 -8.99
N GLY A 209 10.89 -0.37 -8.72
CA GLY A 209 10.46 -1.74 -8.46
C GLY A 209 10.94 -2.26 -7.11
N GLY A 210 10.44 -3.44 -6.73
CA GLY A 210 10.75 -4.08 -5.45
C GLY A 210 9.95 -3.51 -4.27
N CYS A 211 10.46 -3.77 -3.06
CA CYS A 211 9.84 -3.32 -1.82
C CYS A 211 10.29 -1.91 -1.44
N LEU A 212 9.36 -1.06 -1.01
CA LEU A 212 9.65 0.26 -0.48
C LEU A 212 9.47 0.29 1.04
N VAL A 213 10.47 0.85 1.72
CA VAL A 213 10.40 1.22 3.13
C VAL A 213 10.54 2.71 3.25
N MET A 214 9.75 3.29 4.14
CA MET A 214 9.82 4.70 4.49
C MET A 214 10.10 4.84 5.98
N GLY A 215 10.78 5.93 6.31
CA GLY A 215 11.16 6.25 7.67
C GLY A 215 11.15 7.75 7.89
N ARG A 216 10.86 8.16 9.13
CA ARG A 216 11.05 9.53 9.59
C ARG A 216 11.50 9.49 11.04
N THR A 217 12.56 10.22 11.33
CA THR A 217 13.09 10.40 12.67
C THR A 217 13.46 11.86 12.90
N GLN A 218 13.41 12.30 14.15
CA GLN A 218 14.01 13.55 14.59
C GLN A 218 15.45 13.26 15.04
N VAL A 219 16.37 14.18 14.76
CA VAL A 219 17.77 14.11 15.21
C VAL A 219 18.02 15.33 16.09
N ASP A 220 18.20 15.11 17.38
CA ASP A 220 18.31 16.21 18.36
C ASP A 220 19.76 16.72 18.51
N LYS A 221 20.75 15.83 18.35
CA LYS A 221 22.17 16.14 18.50
C LYS A 221 22.85 16.19 17.14
N LEU A 222 22.90 17.37 16.53
CA LEU A 222 23.56 17.56 15.23
C LEU A 222 25.08 17.81 15.36
N ASP A 223 25.56 17.99 16.59
CA ASP A 223 26.96 18.17 16.95
C ASP A 223 27.75 16.87 17.00
N ASP A 224 27.08 15.73 17.20
CA ASP A 224 27.67 14.40 17.10
C ASP A 224 27.68 13.89 15.64
N PRO A 225 28.87 13.62 15.05
CA PRO A 225 28.99 13.13 13.68
C PRO A 225 28.22 11.83 13.39
N PHE A 226 27.94 11.01 14.41
CA PHE A 226 27.27 9.72 14.22
C PHE A 226 25.75 9.79 14.36
N SER A 227 25.22 10.84 14.96
CA SER A 227 23.80 10.95 15.33
C SER A 227 22.83 10.80 14.15
N ILE A 228 23.18 11.33 12.96
CA ILE A 228 22.35 11.14 11.76
C ILE A 228 22.34 9.66 11.33
N SER A 229 23.51 9.02 11.28
CA SER A 229 23.65 7.63 10.82
C SER A 229 22.95 6.64 11.76
N GLU A 230 23.08 6.84 13.07
CA GLU A 230 22.39 6.05 14.08
C GLU A 230 20.89 6.25 14.02
N ALA A 231 20.44 7.51 13.86
CA ALA A 231 19.02 7.81 13.76
C ALA A 231 18.39 7.14 12.53
N VAL A 232 19.05 7.19 11.36
CA VAL A 232 18.58 6.51 10.14
C VAL A 232 18.52 4.99 10.35
N LYS A 233 19.59 4.37 10.88
CA LYS A 233 19.63 2.92 11.13
C LYS A 233 18.53 2.50 12.09
N ASN A 234 18.42 3.17 13.24
CA ASN A 234 17.40 2.90 14.24
C ASN A 234 15.98 3.07 13.68
N ASN A 235 15.77 4.04 12.81
CA ASN A 235 14.47 4.28 12.20
C ASN A 235 14.08 3.19 11.19
N LEU A 236 15.04 2.71 10.39
CA LEU A 236 14.85 1.61 9.45
C LEU A 236 14.65 0.25 10.15
N GLU A 237 15.14 0.08 11.37
CA GLU A 237 14.85 -1.11 12.18
C GLU A 237 13.45 -1.03 12.83
N LYS A 238 13.07 0.14 13.37
CA LYS A 238 11.83 0.36 14.14
C LYS A 238 10.62 0.84 13.32
N THR A 239 10.73 0.85 12.00
CA THR A 239 9.63 1.22 11.09
C THR A 239 8.42 0.27 11.21
N LEU A 240 7.23 0.76 10.83
CA LEU A 240 5.99 -0.01 10.75
C LEU A 240 5.96 -1.02 9.58
N PHE A 241 6.87 -0.87 8.62
CA PHE A 241 6.97 -1.72 7.45
C PHE A 241 7.69 -3.04 7.79
N ALA A 242 7.50 -4.05 6.93
CA ALA A 242 8.10 -5.36 7.09
C ALA A 242 9.62 -5.26 7.36
N GLY A 243 10.07 -5.96 8.39
CA GLY A 243 11.49 -6.06 8.74
C GLY A 243 12.20 -7.16 7.95
N GLY A 244 13.49 -7.35 8.22
CA GLY A 244 14.30 -8.40 7.58
C GLY A 244 14.62 -8.12 6.11
N LEU A 245 14.51 -6.87 5.68
CA LEU A 245 14.91 -6.46 4.34
C LEU A 245 16.42 -6.38 4.25
N ASP A 246 16.97 -6.98 3.20
CA ASP A 246 18.39 -6.92 2.89
C ASP A 246 18.71 -5.56 2.25
N LEU A 247 19.22 -4.62 3.06
CA LEU A 247 19.58 -3.28 2.63
C LEU A 247 20.71 -3.27 1.59
N SER A 248 21.48 -4.37 1.45
CA SER A 248 22.50 -4.48 0.39
C SER A 248 21.88 -4.58 -1.02
N THR A 249 20.59 -4.89 -1.12
CA THR A 249 19.86 -5.04 -2.39
C THR A 249 19.10 -3.77 -2.83
N VAL A 250 19.28 -2.65 -2.11
CA VAL A 250 18.59 -1.38 -2.37
C VAL A 250 18.98 -0.86 -3.75
N LYS A 251 17.96 -0.60 -4.59
CA LYS A 251 18.13 -0.06 -5.95
C LYS A 251 18.15 1.46 -5.99
N SER A 252 17.37 2.10 -5.11
CA SER A 252 17.20 3.55 -5.04
C SER A 252 16.88 3.96 -3.61
N CYS A 253 17.36 5.13 -3.20
CA CYS A 253 17.15 5.69 -1.86
C CYS A 253 16.98 7.20 -1.97
N GLY A 254 16.07 7.75 -1.16
CA GLY A 254 15.89 9.19 -0.99
C GLY A 254 16.06 9.56 0.47
N CYS A 255 16.81 10.62 0.75
CA CYS A 255 16.97 11.18 2.08
C CYS A 255 16.67 12.67 2.03
N ILE A 256 15.90 13.15 3.01
CA ILE A 256 15.60 14.56 3.20
C ILE A 256 16.03 14.89 4.63
N VAL A 257 16.97 15.83 4.75
CA VAL A 257 17.49 16.35 6.02
C VAL A 257 17.01 17.78 6.19
#